data_AF-A0A2V8KH20-F1
#
_entry.id   AF-A0A2V8KH20-F1
#
_cell.length_a   1.000
_cell.length_b   1.000
_cell.length_c   1.000
_cell.angle_alpha   90.00
_cell.angle_beta   90.00
_cell.angle_gamma   90.00
#
_symmetry.space_group_name_H-M   'P 1'
#
loop_
_entity.id
_entity.type
_entity.pdbx_description
1 polymer ?
#
loop_
_entity_poly.entity_id
_entity_poly.type
_entity_poly.pdbx_seq_one_letter_code
_entity_poly.pdbx_strand_id
1 'polypeptide(L)' 'MGSVDGARVFALNVLECPRCRSRMRILAAIEDPVVARKILDCLALPSRAPPVAPARHNRQDELAQF' A
#
# COMPACT_ATOMS: atom_id res chain seq x y z
N MET A 1 8.35 16.63 -13.51
CA MET A 1 7.58 17.23 -12.40
C MET A 1 6.11 17.23 -12.79
N GLY A 2 5.29 16.35 -12.22
CA GLY A 2 3.83 16.41 -12.32
C GLY A 2 3.27 16.28 -10.91
N SER A 3 2.47 17.26 -10.48
CA SER A 3 1.85 17.32 -9.16
C SER A 3 0.90 16.14 -8.98
N VAL A 4 1.00 15.43 -7.86
CA VAL A 4 -0.01 14.45 -7.43
C VAL A 4 -0.93 15.14 -6.42
N ASP A 5 -1.85 15.95 -6.94
CA ASP A 5 -2.84 16.63 -6.11
C ASP A 5 -3.90 15.61 -5.63
N GLY A 6 -3.95 15.38 -4.31
CA GLY A 6 -5.16 14.90 -3.62
C GLY A 6 -5.37 13.40 -3.38
N ALA A 7 -4.41 12.51 -3.64
CA ALA A 7 -4.56 11.08 -3.32
C ALA A 7 -3.71 10.66 -2.13
N ARG A 8 -4.31 9.98 -1.13
CA ARG A 8 -3.58 9.26 -0.07
C ARG A 8 -2.82 8.09 -0.68
N VAL A 9 -1.68 8.37 -1.26
CA VAL A 9 -0.75 7.35 -1.75
C VAL A 9 0.11 6.89 -0.57
N PHE A 10 0.28 5.58 -0.42
CA PHE A 10 1.39 5.09 0.40
C PHE A 10 2.66 5.71 -0.19
N ALA A 11 3.52 6.33 0.62
CA ALA A 11 4.74 7.02 0.17
C ALA A 11 5.80 6.09 -0.49
N LEU A 12 5.41 4.86 -0.85
CA LEU A 12 6.21 3.82 -1.47
C LEU A 12 5.69 3.60 -2.90
N ASN A 13 6.58 3.76 -3.88
CA ASN A 13 6.29 3.38 -5.26
C ASN A 13 6.38 1.85 -5.40
N VAL A 14 5.26 1.16 -5.23
CA VAL A 14 5.17 -0.31 -5.35
C VAL A 14 5.52 -0.85 -6.74
N LEU A 15 5.63 0.02 -7.75
CA LEU A 15 5.97 -0.33 -9.13
C LEU A 15 7.45 -0.09 -9.46
N GLU A 16 8.29 0.23 -8.48
CA GLU A 16 9.73 0.38 -8.65
C GLU A 16 10.47 -0.76 -7.93
N CYS A 17 11.39 -1.42 -8.63
CA CYS A 17 12.21 -2.46 -8.00
C CYS A 17 13.18 -1.83 -6.99
N PRO A 18 13.17 -2.23 -5.70
CA PRO A 18 14.06 -1.65 -4.70
C PRO A 18 15.54 -2.00 -4.92
N ARG A 19 15.84 -3.01 -5.77
CA ARG A 19 17.21 -3.46 -6.07
C ARG A 19 17.83 -2.75 -7.28
N CYS A 20 17.10 -2.68 -8.39
CA CYS A 20 17.64 -2.19 -9.67
C CYS A 20 16.90 -0.97 -10.24
N ARG A 21 15.88 -0.45 -9.54
CA ARG A 21 15.13 0.77 -9.91
C ARG A 21 14.34 0.67 -11.23
N SER A 22 14.24 -0.52 -11.82
CA SER A 22 13.42 -0.74 -13.01
C SER A 22 11.92 -0.75 -12.69
N ARG A 23 11.08 -0.44 -13.68
CA ARG A 23 9.62 -0.49 -13.56
C ARG A 23 9.11 -1.93 -13.49
N MET A 24 8.35 -2.25 -12.45
CA MET A 24 7.67 -3.53 -12.27
C MET A 24 6.26 -3.48 -12.89
N ARG A 25 5.67 -4.66 -13.12
CA ARG A 25 4.30 -4.82 -13.65
C ARG A 25 3.50 -5.69 -12.69
N ILE A 26 2.22 -5.37 -12.53
CA ILE A 26 1.27 -6.20 -11.79
C ILE A 26 0.95 -7.41 -12.67
N LEU A 27 1.09 -8.62 -12.13
CA LEU A 27 0.82 -9.86 -12.86
C LEU A 27 -0.60 -10.37 -12.61
N ALA A 28 -1.08 -10.29 -11.37
CA ALA A 28 -2.41 -10.72 -10.97
C ALA A 28 -2.82 -10.04 -9.66
N ALA A 29 -4.13 -9.97 -9.42
CA ALA A 29 -4.73 -9.70 -8.12
C ALA A 29 -5.23 -11.02 -7.53
N ILE A 30 -4.97 -11.26 -6.24
CA ILE A 30 -5.50 -12.42 -5.52
C ILE A 30 -6.73 -11.96 -4.76
N GLU A 31 -7.92 -12.34 -5.24
CA GLU A 31 -9.20 -11.91 -4.67
C GLU A 31 -9.78 -12.93 -3.68
N ASP A 32 -9.43 -14.21 -3.82
CA ASP A 32 -9.89 -15.26 -2.91
C ASP A 32 -9.16 -15.13 -1.54
N PRO A 33 -9.91 -14.92 -0.44
CA PRO A 33 -9.32 -14.73 0.88
C PRO A 33 -8.62 -16.00 1.42
N VAL A 34 -9.07 -17.19 1.03
CA VAL A 34 -8.45 -18.47 1.42
C VAL A 34 -7.10 -18.63 0.74
N VAL A 35 -7.01 -18.25 -0.54
CA VAL A 35 -5.75 -18.27 -1.29
C VAL A 35 -4.77 -17.25 -0.72
N ALA A 36 -5.22 -16.02 -0.47
CA ALA A 36 -4.40 -14.98 0.15
C ALA A 36 -3.86 -15.44 1.52
N ARG A 37 -4.71 -16.05 2.35
CA ARG A 37 -4.35 -16.59 3.66
C ARG A 37 -3.23 -17.62 3.56
N LYS A 38 -3.38 -18.63 2.69
CA LYS A 38 -2.37 -19.68 2.48
C LYS A 38 -1.03 -19.10 2.05
N ILE A 39 -1.03 -18.15 1.13
CA ILE A 39 0.20 -17.52 0.64
C ILE A 39 0.90 -16.76 1.77
N LEU A 40 0.16 -15.94 2.53
CA LEU A 40 0.73 -15.19 3.64
C LEU A 40 1.30 -16.11 4.73
N ASP A 41 0.59 -17.20 5.06
CA ASP A 41 1.06 -18.18 6.04
C ASP A 41 2.34 -18.88 5.56
N CYS A 42 2.43 -19.28 4.28
CA CYS A 42 3.64 -19.85 3.68
C CYS A 42 4.84 -18.90 3.72
N LEU A 43 4.59 -17.59 3.61
CA LEU A 43 5.64 -16.54 3.67
C LEU A 43 5.95 -16.10 5.12
N ALA A 44 5.31 -16.72 6.13
CA ALA A 44 5.38 -16.30 7.53
C ALA A 44 5.00 -14.81 7.75
N LEU A 45 4.04 -14.30 6.98
CA LEU A 45 3.50 -12.95 7.11
C LEU A 45 2.19 -12.95 7.91
N PRO A 46 1.84 -11.83 8.59
CA PRO A 46 0.55 -11.69 9.24
C PRO A 46 -0.58 -11.86 8.24
N SER A 47 -1.40 -12.88 8.42
CA SER A 47 -2.44 -13.25 7.48
C SER A 47 -3.84 -12.77 7.90
N ARG A 48 -4.00 -12.34 9.17
CA ARG A 48 -5.19 -11.65 9.66
C ARG A 48 -5.14 -10.19 9.20
N ALA A 49 -6.23 -9.71 8.61
CA ALA A 49 -6.38 -8.30 8.29
C ALA A 49 -6.17 -7.42 9.55
N PRO A 50 -5.54 -6.25 9.40
CA PRO A 50 -5.41 -5.31 10.51
C PRO A 50 -6.80 -4.87 10.99
N PRO A 51 -6.97 -4.53 12.28
CA PRO A 51 -8.23 -3.98 12.78
C PRO A 51 -8.64 -2.74 11.98
N VAL A 52 -9.93 -2.63 11.65
CA VAL A 52 -10.45 -1.43 11.00
C VAL A 52 -10.42 -0.30 12.02
N ALA A 53 -9.69 0.76 11.70
CA ALA A 53 -9.60 1.97 12.49
C ALA A 53 -9.90 3.18 11.59
N PRO A 54 -10.39 4.30 12.15
CA PRO A 54 -10.50 5.55 11.40
C PRO A 54 -9.17 5.88 10.74
N ALA A 55 -9.22 6.34 9.50
CA ALA A 55 -8.01 6.76 8.81
C ALA A 55 -7.33 7.86 9.65
N ARG A 56 -6.02 7.75 9.88
CA ARG A 56 -5.29 8.78 10.63
C ARG A 56 -5.52 10.14 9.96
N HIS A 57 -5.73 11.18 10.77
CA HIS A 57 -5.83 12.55 10.28
C HIS A 57 -4.50 12.93 9.61
N ASN A 58 -4.57 13.57 8.46
CA ASN A 58 -3.37 14.00 7.75
C ASN A 58 -2.84 15.25 8.44
N ARG A 59 -1.61 15.21 8.98
CA ARG A 59 -0.97 16.40 9.57
C ARG A 59 -0.87 17.56 8.56
N GLN A 60 -0.89 17.28 7.27
CA GLN A 60 -0.86 18.33 6.24
C GLN A 60 -2.17 19.14 6.18
N ASP A 61 -3.32 18.54 6.54
CA ASP A 61 -4.59 19.26 6.63
C ASP A 61 -4.55 20.30 7.77
N GLU A 62 -3.79 19.99 8.83
CA GLU A 62 -3.56 20.83 10.01
C GLU A 62 -2.66 22.05 9.70
N LEU A 63 -1.72 21.91 8.76
CA LEU A 63 -0.85 23.00 8.31
C LEU A 63 -1.48 23.88 7.23
N ALA A 64 -2.48 23.36 6.51
CA ALA A 64 -3.24 24.11 5.51
C ALA A 64 -4.37 24.96 6.11
N GLN A 65 -4.57 24.88 7.44
CA GLN A 65 -5.58 25.64 8.18
C GLN A 65 -5.05 26.97 8.74
N PHE A 66 -3.82 27.37 8.40
CA PHE A 66 -3.21 28.65 8.75
C PHE A 66 -2.84 29.45 7.50
#